data_AF-A0A2V6GF02-F1
#
_entry.id   AF-A0A2V6GF02-F1
#
_cell.length_a   1.000
_cell.length_b   1.000
_cell.length_c   1.000
_cell.angle_alpha   90.00
_cell.angle_beta   90.00
_cell.angle_gamma   90.00
#
_symmetry.space_group_name_H-M   'P 1'
#
loop_
_entity.id
_entity.type
_entity.pdbx_description
1 polymer ?
#
loop_
_entity_poly.entity_id
_entity_poly.type
_entity_poly.pdbx_seq_one_letter_code
_entity_poly.pdbx_strand_id
1 'polypeptide(L)' 'MPLKSFIDVPRESHFPIQNLPFGVFKPRDSAARVGVAIGERIVDLSVLEEK' A
#
# COMPACT_ATOMS: atom_id res chain seq x y z
N MET A 1 -19.01 11.55 -4.95
CA MET A 1 -17.58 11.94 -4.94
C MET A 1 -16.77 10.66 -4.92
N PRO A 2 -15.61 10.56 -5.61
CA PRO A 2 -14.80 9.34 -5.56
C PRO A 2 -14.30 9.09 -4.13
N LEU A 3 -14.16 7.81 -3.77
CA LEU A 3 -13.60 7.40 -2.49
C LEU A 3 -12.22 8.02 -2.29
N LYS A 4 -11.95 8.54 -1.09
CA LYS A 4 -10.64 9.12 -0.73
C LYS A 4 -10.01 8.30 0.38
N SER A 5 -8.70 8.10 0.28
CA SER A 5 -7.89 7.53 1.37
C SER A 5 -7.73 8.53 2.51
N PHE A 6 -7.51 8.02 3.72
CA PHE A 6 -7.00 8.82 4.85
C PHE A 6 -5.49 9.08 4.72
N ILE A 7 -4.79 8.31 3.88
CA ILE A 7 -3.40 8.56 3.49
C ILE A 7 -3.42 9.64 2.42
N ASP A 8 -2.57 10.66 2.56
CA ASP A 8 -2.39 11.66 1.52
C ASP A 8 -1.78 11.01 0.28
N VAL A 9 -2.47 11.12 -0.84
CA VAL A 9 -2.06 10.53 -2.12
C VAL A 9 -1.98 11.66 -3.15
N PRO A 10 -0.80 11.88 -3.76
CA PRO A 10 -0.65 12.87 -4.83
C PRO A 10 -1.66 12.63 -5.95
N ARG A 11 -2.22 13.71 -6.51
CA ARG A 11 -3.25 13.64 -7.57
C ARG A 11 -2.80 12.85 -8.81
N GLU A 12 -1.52 12.94 -9.13
CA GLU A 12 -0.90 12.27 -10.28
C GLU A 12 -0.25 10.92 -9.90
N SER A 13 -0.50 10.41 -8.68
CA SER A 13 0.03 9.13 -8.24
C SER A 13 -0.56 7.99 -9.08
N HIS A 14 0.29 7.07 -9.50
CA HIS A 14 -0.14 5.81 -10.12
C HIS A 14 -0.75 4.82 -9.11
N PHE A 15 -0.70 5.15 -7.81
CA PHE A 15 -1.17 4.29 -6.73
C PHE A 15 -2.31 4.95 -5.93
N PRO A 16 -3.42 5.36 -6.58
CA PRO A 16 -4.57 5.87 -5.85
C PRO A 16 -5.30 4.74 -5.11
N ILE A 17 -6.21 5.08 -4.20
CA ILE A 17 -7.02 4.10 -3.45
C ILE A 17 -7.90 3.22 -4.37
N GLN A 18 -8.11 3.63 -5.62
CA GLN A 18 -8.82 2.86 -6.63
C GLN A 18 -7.97 1.76 -7.28
N ASN A 19 -6.64 1.82 -7.18
CA ASN A 19 -5.74 0.89 -7.85
C ASN A 19 -5.29 -0.25 -6.93
N LEU A 20 -4.78 0.08 -5.74
CA LEU A 20 -4.30 -0.87 -4.72
C LEU A 20 -3.57 -2.11 -5.31
N PRO A 21 -2.49 -1.94 -6.10
CA PRO A 21 -1.81 -3.07 -6.70
C PRO A 21 -1.03 -3.86 -5.65
N PHE A 22 -1.01 -5.19 -5.82
CA PHE A 22 -0.25 -6.10 -4.98
C PHE A 22 1.19 -6.22 -5.48
N GLY A 23 2.12 -6.31 -4.53
CA GLY A 23 3.52 -6.56 -4.81
C GLY A 23 4.22 -7.26 -3.64
N VAL A 24 5.42 -7.76 -3.89
CA VAL A 24 6.31 -8.28 -2.84
C VAL A 24 7.36 -7.22 -2.55
N PHE A 25 7.48 -6.83 -1.28
CA PHE A 25 8.49 -5.87 -0.83
C PHE A 25 9.34 -6.49 0.29
N LYS A 26 10.55 -5.94 0.47
CA LYS A 26 11.48 -6.37 1.51
C LYS A 26 12.02 -5.16 2.26
N PRO A 27 11.54 -4.87 3.49
CA PRO A 27 12.17 -3.90 4.37
C PRO A 27 13.59 -4.34 4.74
N ARG A 28 14.47 -3.37 5.03
CA ARG A 28 15.92 -3.58 5.21
C ARG A 28 16.29 -4.77 6.10
N ASP A 29 15.58 -4.93 7.23
CA ASP A 29 15.92 -5.94 8.26
C ASP A 29 14.82 -6.99 8.47
N SER A 30 14.07 -7.35 7.42
CA SER A 30 12.97 -8.30 7.56
C SER A 30 12.77 -9.19 6.34
N ALA A 31 11.97 -10.24 6.50
CA ALA A 31 11.59 -11.14 5.42
C ALA A 31 10.75 -10.41 4.36
N ALA A 32 10.93 -10.82 3.11
CA ALA A 32 10.10 -10.36 2.00
C ALA A 32 8.66 -10.81 2.22
N ARG A 33 7.69 -9.93 1.95
CA ARG A 33 6.28 -10.19 2.18
C ARG A 33 5.39 -9.39 1.25
N VAL A 34 4.11 -9.75 1.24
CA VAL A 34 3.12 -9.14 0.35
C VAL A 34 2.68 -7.80 0.92
N GLY A 35 2.64 -6.80 0.06
CA GLY A 35 2.14 -5.48 0.38
C GLY A 35 1.31 -4.89 -0.76
N VAL A 36 0.63 -3.79 -0.45
CA VAL A 36 -0.16 -3.02 -1.42
C VAL A 36 0.37 -1.59 -1.49
N ALA A 37 0.59 -1.08 -2.70
CA ALA A 37 1.04 0.31 -2.87
C ALA A 37 -0.11 1.31 -2.76
N ILE A 38 0.10 2.39 -2.01
CA ILE A 38 -0.83 3.52 -1.92
C ILE A 38 -0.08 4.84 -1.76
N GLY A 39 -0.24 5.75 -2.72
CA GLY A 39 0.55 6.98 -2.81
C GLY A 39 2.05 6.67 -2.86
N GLU A 40 2.78 7.14 -1.85
CA GLU A 40 4.22 6.92 -1.69
C GLU A 40 4.55 5.87 -0.61
N ARG A 41 3.55 5.10 -0.18
CA ARG A 41 3.65 4.12 0.91
C ARG A 41 3.28 2.72 0.44
N ILE A 42 3.73 1.73 1.20
CA ILE A 42 3.34 0.32 1.04
C ILE A 42 2.63 -0.11 2.32
N VAL A 43 1.41 -0.64 2.16
CA VAL A 43 0.66 -1.30 3.23
C VAL A 43 1.16 -2.72 3.36
N ASP A 44 1.57 -3.10 4.57
CA ASP A 44 2.07 -4.42 4.91
C ASP A 44 0.91 -5.37 5.24
N LEU A 45 0.61 -6.33 4.36
CA LEU A 45 -0.54 -7.19 4.56
C LEU A 45 -0.34 -8.21 5.67
N SER A 46 0.90 -8.61 5.98
CA SER A 46 1.13 -9.60 7.05
C SER A 46 0.79 -9.06 8.42
N VAL A 47 0.83 -7.74 8.61
CA VAL A 47 0.45 -7.08 9.86
C VAL A 47 -1.08 -7.00 9.98
N LEU A 48 -1.79 -6.91 8.85
CA LEU A 48 -3.25 -6.78 8.81
C LEU A 48 -3.97 -8.12 8.80
N GLU A 49 -3.28 -9.21 8.45
CA GLU A 49 -3.82 -10.58 8.47
C GLU A 49 -3.97 -11.15 9.89
N GLU A 50 -3.48 -10.46 10.93
CA GLU A 50 -3.69 -10.91 12.32
C GLU A 50 -5.18 -11.05 12.65
N LYS A 51 -5.52 -12.21 13.22
CA LYS A 51 -6.87 -12.74 13.38
C LYS A 51 -7.43 -12.51 14.77
#